data_AF-A0A7X2IQ81-F1
#
_entry.id   AF-A0A7X2IQ81-F1
#
_cell.length_a   1.000
_cell.length_b   1.000
_cell.length_c   1.000
_cell.angle_alpha   90.00
_cell.angle_beta   90.00
_cell.angle_gamma   90.00
#
_symmetry.space_group_name_H-M   'P 1'
#
loop_
_entity.id
_entity.type
_entity.pdbx_description
1 polymer ?
#
loop_
_entity_poly.entity_id
_entity_poly.type
_entity_poly.pdbx_seq_one_letter_code
_entity_poly.pdbx_strand_id
1 'polypeptide(L)'
;MARNPDITDIFLLPGEYFVGGAGHRIRTLLGSCVSITLWHPVRKIGTMSHFLLSSRNQDKSEGLNSRYGEEALELMLSELRAIGVDPTECQAKIFGGGQMFPGTSQGIGRQNGEVALRLLRAHGITVVSESLYGAGHRSVIFDIASGNVWSRHVAPGQFAEVREELQVEARVGHAGRAGKHATLTQAACQQAVEALVQAAQPDGAAAGKGKRTVTSALRFFSLT
;
A
#
# COMPACT_ATOMS: atom_id res chain seq x y z
N MET A 1 -8.41 9.47 23.13
CA MET A 1 -8.21 10.68 22.31
C MET A 1 -9.50 10.96 21.57
N ALA A 2 -10.14 12.10 21.80
CA ALA A 2 -11.37 12.48 21.11
C ALA A 2 -11.11 12.64 19.60
N ARG A 3 -11.98 12.06 18.75
CA ARG A 3 -11.91 12.26 17.30
C ARG A 3 -12.25 13.71 17.00
N ASN A 4 -11.37 14.42 16.30
CA ASN A 4 -11.70 15.72 15.74
C ASN A 4 -12.69 15.47 14.57
N PRO A 5 -13.94 15.99 14.62
CA PRO A 5 -14.96 15.69 13.61
C PRO A 5 -14.62 16.16 12.19
N ASP A 6 -13.57 16.98 12.02
CA ASP A 6 -13.15 17.52 10.71
C ASP A 6 -12.09 16.69 9.96
N ILE A 7 -11.63 15.55 10.54
CA ILE A 7 -10.60 14.72 9.92
C ILE A 7 -11.23 13.49 9.27
N THR A 8 -11.05 13.36 7.95
CA THR A 8 -11.45 12.18 7.18
C THR A 8 -10.42 11.08 7.35
N ASP A 9 -10.88 9.96 7.89
CA ASP A 9 -10.07 8.77 8.10
C ASP A 9 -10.16 7.81 6.90
N ILE A 10 -9.01 7.46 6.35
CA ILE A 10 -8.85 6.53 5.22
C ILE A 10 -8.09 5.30 5.71
N PHE A 11 -8.61 4.10 5.44
CA PHE A 11 -7.91 2.85 5.70
C PHE A 11 -7.48 2.22 4.38
N LEU A 12 -6.18 2.00 4.20
CA LEU A 12 -5.61 1.42 2.98
C LEU A 12 -5.58 -0.10 3.04
N LEU A 13 -6.23 -0.73 2.07
CA LEU A 13 -6.10 -2.15 1.80
C LEU A 13 -4.80 -2.46 1.04
N PRO A 14 -4.33 -3.72 1.06
CA PRO A 14 -3.18 -4.12 0.27
C PRO A 14 -3.35 -3.80 -1.22
N GLY A 15 -2.38 -3.09 -1.77
CA GLY A 15 -2.36 -2.65 -3.16
C GLY A 15 -3.01 -1.28 -3.37
N GLU A 16 -3.43 -0.58 -2.33
CA GLU A 16 -3.97 0.77 -2.42
C GLU A 16 -2.91 1.82 -2.08
N TYR A 17 -3.16 3.04 -2.56
CA TYR A 17 -2.46 4.25 -2.14
C TYR A 17 -3.46 5.40 -2.09
N PHE A 18 -3.10 6.47 -1.38
CA PHE A 18 -3.94 7.66 -1.29
C PHE A 18 -3.07 8.92 -1.29
N VAL A 19 -3.56 9.99 -1.91
CA VAL A 19 -2.98 11.33 -1.86
C VAL A 19 -4.02 12.28 -1.29
N GLY A 20 -3.64 13.15 -0.34
CA GLY A 20 -4.57 14.08 0.27
C GLY A 20 -3.91 15.25 0.97
N GLY A 21 -4.75 16.18 1.42
CA GLY A 21 -4.35 17.35 2.20
C GLY A 21 -4.58 17.20 3.72
N ALA A 22 -4.33 18.28 4.47
CA ALA A 22 -4.38 18.33 5.93
C ALA A 22 -5.65 17.76 6.61
N GLY A 23 -6.79 17.73 5.92
CA GLY A 23 -8.03 17.15 6.44
C GLY A 23 -8.07 15.62 6.48
N HIS A 24 -6.99 14.92 6.10
CA HIS A 24 -6.97 13.46 6.02
C HIS A 24 -6.00 12.82 7.00
N ARG A 25 -6.41 11.63 7.45
CA ARG A 25 -5.58 10.69 8.19
C ARG A 25 -5.66 9.33 7.52
N ILE A 26 -4.51 8.73 7.25
CA ILE A 26 -4.40 7.47 6.54
C ILE A 26 -3.93 6.38 7.51
N ARG A 27 -4.52 5.20 7.43
CA ARG A 27 -4.19 4.05 8.28
C ARG A 27 -3.96 2.79 7.46
N THR A 28 -3.12 1.90 7.96
CA THR A 28 -2.92 0.57 7.39
C THR A 28 -2.32 -0.39 8.41
N LEU A 29 -2.42 -1.69 8.12
CA LEU A 29 -1.80 -2.78 8.86
C LEU A 29 -0.77 -3.49 7.97
N LEU A 30 0.47 -3.57 8.43
CA LEU A 30 1.62 -4.07 7.65
C LEU A 30 2.24 -5.31 8.30
N GLY A 31 2.25 -6.41 7.56
CA GLY A 31 3.11 -7.56 7.82
C GLY A 31 4.41 -7.46 7.01
N SER A 32 4.59 -8.37 6.05
CA SER A 32 5.69 -8.33 5.07
C SER A 32 5.54 -7.22 4.02
N CYS A 33 4.35 -6.68 3.83
CA CYS A 33 4.10 -5.49 3.03
C CYS A 33 4.87 -4.28 3.58
N VAL A 34 5.10 -3.28 2.73
CA VAL A 34 5.74 -2.03 3.12
C VAL A 34 4.87 -0.85 2.69
N SER A 35 4.90 0.18 3.52
CA SER A 35 4.26 1.46 3.25
C SER A 35 5.32 2.54 3.11
N ILE A 36 5.22 3.33 2.04
CA ILE A 36 5.96 4.57 1.85
C ILE A 36 4.99 5.71 2.12
N THR A 37 5.37 6.64 3.00
CA THR A 37 4.69 7.94 3.15
C THR A 37 5.56 9.04 2.57
N LEU A 38 4.99 9.95 1.78
CA LEU A 38 5.63 11.20 1.39
C LEU A 38 4.81 12.37 1.94
N TRP A 39 5.48 13.35 2.52
CA TRP A 39 4.80 14.51 3.10
C TRP A 39 5.50 15.83 2.80
N HIS A 40 4.74 16.78 2.27
CA HIS A 40 5.23 18.13 2.03
C HIS A 40 4.93 19.04 3.24
N PRO A 41 5.94 19.55 3.97
CA PRO A 41 5.75 20.22 5.25
C PRO A 41 5.04 21.59 5.17
N VAL A 42 5.24 22.34 4.08
CA VAL A 42 4.61 23.66 3.90
C VAL A 42 3.18 23.53 3.35
N ARG A 43 3.00 22.81 2.24
CA ARG A 43 1.71 22.62 1.57
C ARG A 43 0.74 21.71 2.33
N LYS A 44 1.21 20.95 3.32
CA LYS A 44 0.40 19.98 4.09
C LYS A 44 -0.35 19.00 3.18
N ILE A 45 0.36 18.52 2.18
CA ILE A 45 -0.07 17.47 1.26
C ILE A 45 0.77 16.24 1.55
N GLY A 46 0.16 15.07 1.51
CA GLY A 46 0.87 13.83 1.73
C GLY A 46 0.25 12.67 0.98
N THR A 47 1.01 11.60 0.89
CA THR A 47 0.59 10.35 0.29
C THR A 47 1.13 9.17 1.05
N MET A 48 0.40 8.06 1.02
CA MET A 48 0.77 6.81 1.66
C MET A 48 0.35 5.65 0.76
N SER A 49 1.24 4.66 0.61
CA SER A 49 0.95 3.42 -0.11
C SER A 49 0.89 2.20 0.81
N HIS A 50 0.29 1.13 0.34
CA HIS A 50 0.38 -0.21 0.90
C HIS A 50 0.75 -1.19 -0.22
N PHE A 51 2.04 -1.32 -0.55
CA PHE A 51 2.46 -2.25 -1.60
C PHE A 51 2.85 -3.62 -1.03
N LEU A 52 2.64 -4.67 -1.82
CA LEU A 52 2.82 -6.06 -1.40
C LEU A 52 4.16 -6.64 -1.86
N LEU A 53 4.59 -6.27 -3.06
CA LEU A 53 5.73 -6.87 -3.74
C LEU A 53 6.67 -5.79 -4.26
N SER A 54 7.95 -6.14 -4.38
CA SER A 54 8.99 -5.20 -4.80
C SER A 54 8.83 -4.73 -6.25
N SER A 55 8.68 -5.66 -7.19
CA SER A 55 8.51 -5.38 -8.61
C SER A 55 7.63 -6.43 -9.31
N ARG A 56 7.07 -6.06 -10.46
CA ARG A 56 6.31 -6.95 -11.35
C ARG A 56 7.27 -7.65 -12.31
N ASN A 57 7.18 -8.97 -12.43
CA ASN A 57 7.96 -9.77 -13.39
C ASN A 57 7.35 -9.82 -14.81
N GLN A 58 6.29 -9.05 -15.08
CA GLN A 58 5.50 -9.12 -16.32
C GLN A 58 5.49 -7.77 -17.05
N ASP A 59 5.08 -7.80 -18.31
CA ASP A 59 4.93 -6.60 -19.14
C ASP A 59 4.01 -5.56 -18.51
N LYS A 60 4.45 -4.30 -18.52
CA LYS A 60 3.70 -3.13 -18.01
C LYS A 60 2.59 -2.66 -18.96
N SER A 61 2.18 -3.50 -19.92
CA SER A 61 1.18 -3.16 -20.95
C SER A 61 -0.21 -2.88 -20.37
N GLU A 62 -0.50 -3.38 -19.16
CA GLU A 62 -1.76 -3.17 -18.45
C GLU A 62 -1.79 -1.88 -17.60
N GLY A 63 -0.74 -1.04 -17.66
CA GLY A 63 -0.60 0.16 -16.84
C GLY A 63 0.03 -0.12 -15.48
N LEU A 64 0.19 0.96 -14.69
CA LEU A 64 0.82 0.91 -13.38
C LEU A 64 -0.12 0.29 -12.32
N ASN A 65 0.45 -0.52 -11.43
CA ASN A 65 -0.26 -1.23 -10.39
C ASN A 65 0.40 -1.02 -9.02
N SER A 66 -0.32 -0.38 -8.11
CA SER A 66 0.13 -0.02 -6.76
C SER A 66 0.41 -1.21 -5.82
N ARG A 67 0.17 -2.45 -6.26
CA ARG A 67 0.63 -3.65 -5.55
C ARG A 67 2.14 -3.81 -5.57
N TYR A 68 2.82 -3.21 -6.55
CA TYR A 68 4.27 -3.31 -6.72
C TYR A 68 4.96 -2.00 -6.31
N GLY A 69 6.01 -2.07 -5.51
CA GLY A 69 6.65 -0.90 -4.91
C GLY A 69 7.16 0.12 -5.92
N GLU A 70 7.76 -0.33 -7.03
CA GLU A 70 8.20 0.57 -8.11
C GLU A 70 7.04 1.35 -8.75
N GLU A 71 5.94 0.66 -9.03
CA GLU A 71 4.78 1.23 -9.71
C GLU A 71 3.91 2.06 -8.76
N ALA A 72 3.81 1.66 -7.49
CA ALA A 72 3.14 2.40 -6.44
C ALA A 72 3.81 3.75 -6.20
N LEU A 73 5.16 3.77 -6.12
CA LEU A 73 5.88 5.03 -5.97
C LEU A 73 5.65 5.91 -7.20
N GLU A 74 5.79 5.38 -8.42
CA GLU A 74 5.58 6.15 -9.65
C GLU A 74 4.18 6.79 -9.70
N LEU A 75 3.14 6.04 -9.33
CA LEU A 75 1.77 6.55 -9.20
C LEU A 75 1.70 7.72 -8.21
N MET A 76 2.22 7.54 -7.00
CA MET A 76 2.26 8.58 -5.97
C MET A 76 3.00 9.84 -6.45
N LEU A 77 4.16 9.68 -7.09
CA LEU A 77 4.95 10.79 -7.61
C LEU A 77 4.21 11.53 -8.73
N SER A 78 3.56 10.80 -9.63
CA SER A 78 2.79 11.39 -10.73
C SER A 78 1.62 12.23 -10.22
N GLU A 79 0.90 11.74 -9.21
CA GLU A 79 -0.25 12.44 -8.64
C GLU A 79 0.19 13.67 -7.83
N LEU A 80 1.29 13.59 -7.06
CA LEU A 80 1.88 14.76 -6.41
C LEU A 80 2.28 15.84 -7.42
N ARG A 81 2.93 15.46 -8.52
CA ARG A 81 3.31 16.40 -9.59
C ARG A 81 2.08 17.02 -10.26
N ALA A 82 1.02 16.25 -10.47
CA ALA A 82 -0.22 16.73 -11.09
C ALA A 82 -0.89 17.83 -10.26
N ILE A 83 -0.74 17.80 -8.93
CA ILE A 83 -1.22 18.86 -8.02
C ILE A 83 -0.15 19.90 -7.68
N GLY A 84 0.94 19.95 -8.46
CA GLY A 84 1.99 20.96 -8.38
C GLY A 84 2.91 20.84 -7.16
N VAL A 85 3.04 19.65 -6.58
CA VAL A 85 4.00 19.33 -5.52
C VAL A 85 5.23 18.69 -6.15
N ASP A 86 6.42 19.25 -5.89
CA ASP A 86 7.67 18.59 -6.23
C ASP A 86 7.95 17.49 -5.20
N PRO A 87 8.03 16.21 -5.59
CA PRO A 87 8.27 15.14 -4.64
C PRO A 87 9.64 15.20 -3.94
N THR A 88 10.62 15.93 -4.48
CA THR A 88 11.92 16.11 -3.81
C THR A 88 11.85 17.03 -2.60
N GLU A 89 10.81 17.87 -2.51
CA GLU A 89 10.50 18.71 -1.35
C GLU A 89 9.75 17.93 -0.24
N CYS A 90 9.36 16.69 -0.52
CA CYS A 90 8.69 15.83 0.44
C CYS A 90 9.68 15.09 1.36
N GLN A 91 9.24 14.89 2.60
CA GLN A 91 9.90 14.02 3.57
C GLN A 91 9.31 12.61 3.44
N ALA A 92 10.18 11.62 3.26
CA ALA A 92 9.77 10.22 3.21
C ALA A 92 9.87 9.55 4.59
N LYS A 93 8.90 8.70 4.90
CA LYS A 93 8.98 7.76 6.03
C LYS A 93 8.51 6.39 5.58
N ILE A 94 9.11 5.33 6.10
CA ILE A 94 8.88 3.96 5.60
C ILE A 94 8.59 3.01 6.77
N PHE A 95 7.58 2.16 6.60
CA PHE A 95 7.13 1.23 7.65
C PHE A 95 6.83 -0.15 7.07
N GLY A 96 6.97 -1.21 7.87
CA GLY A 96 6.54 -2.56 7.50
C GLY A 96 7.70 -3.55 7.35
N GLY A 97 7.61 -4.44 6.36
CA GLY A 97 8.63 -5.46 6.08
C GLY A 97 8.81 -6.50 7.19
N GLY A 98 7.83 -6.62 8.09
CA GLY A 98 7.85 -7.54 9.21
C GLY A 98 7.68 -9.00 8.82
N GLN A 99 8.14 -9.90 9.68
CA GLN A 99 8.00 -11.34 9.53
C GLN A 99 6.91 -11.86 10.47
N MET A 100 5.72 -12.14 9.93
CA MET A 100 4.59 -12.60 10.75
C MET A 100 4.71 -14.06 11.19
N PHE A 101 5.37 -14.91 10.41
CA PHE A 101 5.49 -16.34 10.70
C PHE A 101 6.94 -16.85 10.59
N PRO A 102 7.40 -17.67 11.55
CA PRO A 102 8.66 -18.40 11.42
C PRO A 102 8.61 -19.33 10.20
N GLY A 103 9.64 -19.33 9.35
CA GLY A 103 9.74 -20.25 8.20
C GLY A 103 9.04 -19.79 6.90
N THR A 104 8.17 -18.78 6.94
CA THR A 104 7.67 -18.14 5.71
C THR A 104 8.70 -17.14 5.17
N SER A 105 8.78 -17.03 3.85
CA SER A 105 9.73 -16.23 3.04
C SER A 105 10.34 -15.01 3.74
N GLN A 106 11.42 -15.22 4.48
CA GLN A 106 12.23 -14.15 5.10
C GLN A 106 12.74 -13.12 4.08
N GLY A 107 12.65 -13.44 2.79
CA GLY A 107 13.01 -12.54 1.69
C GLY A 107 12.00 -11.45 1.37
N ILE A 108 10.67 -11.70 1.42
CA ILE A 108 9.70 -10.74 0.82
C ILE A 108 9.70 -9.40 1.56
N GLY A 109 9.53 -9.42 2.88
CA GLY A 109 9.52 -8.20 3.67
C GLY A 109 10.84 -7.44 3.61
N ARG A 110 11.96 -8.18 3.58
CA ARG A 110 13.30 -7.61 3.43
C ARG A 110 13.48 -6.95 2.06
N GLN A 111 13.14 -7.66 0.99
CA GLN A 111 13.21 -7.19 -0.39
C GLN A 111 12.32 -5.96 -0.61
N ASN A 112 11.11 -5.95 -0.05
CA ASN A 112 10.21 -4.81 -0.12
C ASN A 112 10.82 -3.56 0.54
N GLY A 113 11.39 -3.71 1.74
CA GLY A 113 12.06 -2.62 2.44
C GLY A 113 13.29 -2.08 1.68
N GLU A 114 14.14 -2.99 1.18
CA GLU A 114 15.32 -2.64 0.38
C GLU A 114 14.94 -1.90 -0.91
N VAL A 115 13.89 -2.34 -1.60
CA VAL A 115 13.40 -1.66 -2.81
C VAL A 115 12.80 -0.30 -2.50
N ALA A 116 12.02 -0.15 -1.43
CA ALA A 116 11.50 1.16 -1.02
C ALA A 116 12.64 2.16 -0.79
N LEU A 117 13.68 1.76 -0.05
CA LEU A 117 14.87 2.60 0.21
C LEU A 117 15.64 2.95 -1.07
N ARG A 118 15.86 1.95 -1.95
CA ARG A 118 16.55 2.15 -3.22
C ARG A 118 15.80 3.13 -4.12
N LEU A 119 14.48 2.98 -4.24
CA LEU A 119 13.64 3.83 -5.08
C LEU A 119 13.63 5.28 -4.58
N LEU A 120 13.40 5.49 -3.28
CA LEU A 120 13.39 6.84 -2.72
C LEU A 120 14.73 7.56 -2.92
N ARG A 121 15.85 6.84 -2.74
CA ARG A 121 17.18 7.36 -3.06
C ARG A 121 17.33 7.70 -4.54
N ALA A 122 16.87 6.84 -5.44
CA ALA A 122 16.96 7.06 -6.89
C ALA A 122 16.16 8.29 -7.35
N HIS A 123 15.05 8.61 -6.67
CA HIS A 123 14.24 9.81 -6.92
C HIS A 123 14.71 11.05 -6.15
N GLY A 124 15.82 10.97 -5.39
CA GLY A 124 16.33 12.11 -4.61
C GLY A 124 15.47 12.50 -3.41
N ILE A 125 14.62 11.59 -2.92
CA ILE A 125 13.69 11.85 -1.82
C ILE A 125 14.35 11.44 -0.50
N THR A 126 14.37 12.37 0.46
CA THR A 126 15.03 12.14 1.76
C THR A 126 14.15 11.32 2.68
N VAL A 127 14.67 10.18 3.16
CA VAL A 127 14.05 9.38 4.21
C VAL A 127 14.41 9.96 5.58
N VAL A 128 13.41 10.46 6.30
CA VAL A 128 13.61 11.09 7.62
C VAL A 128 13.32 10.15 8.79
N SER A 129 12.63 9.03 8.54
CA SER A 129 12.32 8.01 9.56
C SER A 129 11.98 6.68 8.89
N GLU A 130 12.37 5.58 9.54
CA GLU A 130 11.99 4.23 9.10
C GLU A 130 11.68 3.32 10.30
N SER A 131 10.76 2.38 10.10
CA SER A 131 10.46 1.28 11.02
C SER A 131 10.21 0.02 10.19
N LEU A 132 11.32 -0.64 9.82
CA LEU A 132 11.32 -1.79 8.95
C LEU A 132 11.69 -3.08 9.72
N TYR A 133 11.26 -4.22 9.19
CA TYR A 133 11.71 -5.56 9.58
C TYR A 133 11.27 -6.02 10.97
N GLY A 134 11.89 -7.05 11.53
CA GLY A 134 11.50 -7.63 12.82
C GLY A 134 10.29 -8.56 12.75
N ALA A 135 10.02 -9.28 13.85
CA ALA A 135 8.97 -10.28 13.90
C ALA A 135 7.61 -9.67 14.26
N GLY A 136 6.53 -10.06 13.59
CA GLY A 136 5.17 -9.58 13.84
C GLY A 136 4.66 -8.59 12.79
N HIS A 137 3.75 -7.71 13.18
CA HIS A 137 3.08 -6.76 12.28
C HIS A 137 3.01 -5.36 12.90
N ARG A 138 2.72 -4.35 12.07
CA ARG A 138 2.64 -2.95 12.48
C ARG A 138 1.33 -2.31 12.07
N SER A 139 0.68 -1.63 13.01
CA SER A 139 -0.40 -0.68 12.70
C SER A 139 0.23 0.70 12.50
N VAL A 140 -0.05 1.33 11.36
CA VAL A 140 0.53 2.63 10.99
C VAL A 140 -0.59 3.64 10.77
N ILE A 141 -0.43 4.81 11.37
CA ILE A 141 -1.35 5.94 11.26
C ILE A 141 -0.56 7.16 10.82
N PHE A 142 -0.92 7.76 9.70
CA PHE A 142 -0.31 8.97 9.15
C PHE A 142 -1.31 10.13 9.15
N ASP A 143 -0.95 11.22 9.84
CA ASP A 143 -1.74 12.45 9.90
C ASP A 143 -1.12 13.52 8.98
N ILE A 144 -1.82 13.87 7.91
CA ILE A 144 -1.27 14.74 6.87
C ILE A 144 -1.14 16.20 7.36
N ALA A 145 -1.99 16.64 8.27
CA ALA A 145 -1.90 18.00 8.84
C ALA A 145 -0.54 18.25 9.51
N SER A 146 -0.06 17.29 10.29
CA SER A 146 1.16 17.42 11.07
C SER A 146 2.39 16.78 10.42
N GLY A 147 2.21 15.82 9.51
CA GLY A 147 3.30 14.98 9.02
C GLY A 147 3.68 13.84 9.96
N ASN A 148 2.97 13.70 11.09
CA ASN A 148 3.27 12.69 12.09
C ASN A 148 2.82 11.31 11.62
N VAL A 149 3.67 10.33 11.91
CA VAL A 149 3.34 8.92 11.70
C VAL A 149 3.52 8.17 13.01
N TRP A 150 2.47 7.52 13.47
CA TRP A 150 2.51 6.62 14.60
C TRP A 150 2.58 5.19 14.08
N SER A 151 3.50 4.42 14.62
CA SER A 151 3.69 3.00 14.30
C SER A 151 3.64 2.20 15.59
N ARG A 152 2.67 1.29 15.70
CA ARG A 152 2.58 0.33 16.80
C ARG A 152 3.02 -1.03 16.28
N HIS A 153 4.14 -1.53 16.79
CA HIS A 153 4.65 -2.86 16.48
C HIS A 153 4.10 -3.87 17.48
N VAL A 154 3.53 -4.97 16.97
CA VAL A 154 2.95 -6.06 17.76
C VAL A 154 3.70 -7.35 17.42
N ALA A 155 4.16 -8.05 18.45
CA ALA A 155 4.93 -9.28 18.31
C ALA A 155 4.08 -10.45 17.80
N PRO A 156 4.69 -11.49 17.19
CA PRO A 156 3.97 -12.69 16.77
C PRO A 156 3.25 -13.35 17.94
N GLY A 157 2.05 -13.89 17.70
CA GLY A 157 1.26 -14.59 18.71
C GLY A 157 0.26 -13.73 19.47
N GLN A 158 0.35 -12.39 19.40
CA GLN A 158 -0.64 -11.47 19.96
C GLN A 158 -1.78 -11.14 18.97
N PHE A 159 -2.17 -12.12 18.12
CA PHE A 159 -3.16 -11.95 17.04
C PHE A 159 -4.58 -11.62 17.52
N ALA A 160 -4.88 -11.82 18.80
CA ALA A 160 -6.21 -11.56 19.37
C ALA A 160 -6.58 -10.05 19.34
N GLU A 161 -5.61 -9.15 19.48
CA GLU A 161 -5.84 -7.69 19.49
C GLU A 161 -6.14 -7.12 18.09
N VAL A 162 -5.61 -7.76 17.04
CA VAL A 162 -5.76 -7.34 15.63
C VAL A 162 -7.23 -7.43 15.16
N ARG A 163 -7.97 -8.37 15.77
CA ARG A 163 -9.36 -8.66 15.41
C ARG A 163 -10.30 -7.55 15.86
N GLU A 164 -10.04 -6.91 17.00
CA GLU A 164 -10.84 -5.80 17.49
C GLU A 164 -10.59 -4.50 16.70
N GLU A 165 -9.33 -4.18 16.36
CA GLU A 165 -9.01 -2.99 15.53
C GLU A 165 -9.67 -3.08 14.13
N LEU A 166 -9.52 -4.21 13.43
CA LEU A 166 -10.13 -4.41 12.10
C LEU A 166 -11.67 -4.49 12.15
N GLN A 167 -12.26 -5.05 13.22
CA GLN A 167 -13.73 -5.14 13.37
C GLN A 167 -14.38 -3.81 13.79
N VAL A 168 -13.69 -2.99 14.59
CA VAL A 168 -14.16 -1.64 14.96
C VAL A 168 -14.12 -0.71 13.74
N GLU A 169 -13.10 -0.80 12.88
CA GLU A 169 -12.97 0.06 11.71
C GLU A 169 -13.94 -0.31 10.57
N ALA A 170 -14.19 -1.62 10.34
CA ALA A 170 -15.20 -2.08 9.37
C ALA A 170 -16.63 -1.62 9.71
N ARG A 171 -16.94 -1.32 10.98
CA ARG A 171 -18.24 -0.76 11.40
C ARG A 171 -18.36 0.74 11.16
N VAL A 172 -17.25 1.46 11.06
CA VAL A 172 -17.22 2.92 10.84
C VAL A 172 -17.18 3.24 9.33
N GLY A 173 -16.64 2.35 8.50
CA GLY A 173 -16.44 2.57 7.06
C GLY A 173 -17.58 2.16 6.11
N HIS A 174 -18.82 1.96 6.56
CA HIS A 174 -19.87 1.47 5.65
C HIS A 174 -21.31 1.91 5.95
N ALA A 175 -21.61 3.19 5.69
CA ALA A 175 -22.93 3.55 5.18
C ALA A 175 -22.95 3.28 3.66
N GLY A 176 -23.13 2.02 3.27
CA GLY A 176 -23.46 1.67 1.89
C GLY A 176 -22.72 0.47 1.31
N ARG A 177 -23.23 -0.73 1.61
CA ARG A 177 -23.29 -1.98 0.80
C ARG A 177 -23.08 -3.24 1.67
N ALA A 178 -24.19 -3.78 2.16
CA ALA A 178 -24.24 -5.01 2.92
C ALA A 178 -23.58 -6.19 2.18
N GLY A 179 -22.73 -6.96 2.87
CA GLY A 179 -22.09 -8.15 2.32
C GLY A 179 -21.24 -8.94 3.32
N LYS A 180 -21.90 -9.83 4.07
CA LYS A 180 -21.41 -11.07 4.73
C LYS A 180 -20.06 -11.03 5.47
N HIS A 181 -20.16 -11.01 6.81
CA HIS A 181 -19.05 -11.23 7.74
C HIS A 181 -18.44 -12.64 7.58
N ALA A 182 -17.16 -12.71 7.21
CA ALA A 182 -16.33 -13.90 7.36
C ALA A 182 -15.27 -13.64 8.43
N THR A 183 -15.19 -14.55 9.41
CA THR A 183 -14.13 -14.58 10.40
C THR A 183 -12.80 -14.88 9.71
N LEU A 184 -11.93 -13.88 9.56
CA LEU A 184 -10.56 -14.09 9.06
C LEU A 184 -9.69 -14.65 10.17
N THR A 185 -9.38 -15.94 10.08
CA THR A 185 -8.42 -16.64 10.94
C THR A 185 -6.99 -16.37 10.48
N GLN A 186 -5.99 -16.69 11.32
CA GLN A 186 -4.55 -16.66 10.96
C GLN A 186 -4.26 -17.42 9.66
N ALA A 187 -4.95 -18.54 9.43
CA ALA A 187 -4.88 -19.31 8.20
C ALA A 187 -5.51 -18.57 7.01
N ALA A 188 -6.62 -17.85 7.20
CA ALA A 188 -7.27 -17.10 6.12
C ALA A 188 -6.49 -15.85 5.69
N CYS A 189 -5.78 -15.20 6.62
CA CYS A 189 -4.89 -14.08 6.28
C CYS A 189 -3.60 -14.57 5.58
N GLN A 190 -3.01 -15.67 6.07
CA GLN A 190 -1.90 -16.34 5.39
C GLN A 190 -2.31 -16.83 4.00
N GLN A 191 -3.47 -17.48 3.86
CA GLN A 191 -4.02 -17.92 2.58
C GLN A 191 -4.39 -16.75 1.68
N ALA A 192 -4.85 -15.60 2.19
CA ALA A 192 -5.11 -14.43 1.36
C ALA A 192 -3.82 -13.83 0.83
N VAL A 193 -2.77 -13.73 1.65
CA VAL A 193 -1.44 -13.26 1.22
C VAL A 193 -0.80 -14.27 0.27
N GLU A 194 -0.83 -15.56 0.58
CA GLU A 194 -0.34 -16.64 -0.28
C GLU A 194 -1.14 -16.73 -1.58
N ALA A 195 -2.47 -16.60 -1.55
CA ALA A 195 -3.29 -16.57 -2.76
C ALA A 195 -3.06 -15.31 -3.58
N LEU A 196 -2.77 -14.15 -2.97
CA LEU A 196 -2.39 -12.93 -3.70
C LEU A 196 -0.98 -13.06 -4.30
N VAL A 197 -0.06 -13.74 -3.61
CA VAL A 197 1.29 -14.07 -4.12
C VAL A 197 1.21 -15.12 -5.23
N GLN A 198 0.38 -16.15 -5.07
CA GLN A 198 0.16 -17.21 -6.06
C GLN A 198 -0.60 -16.68 -7.28
N ALA A 199 -1.62 -15.83 -7.11
CA ALA A 199 -2.28 -15.14 -8.22
C ALA A 199 -1.35 -14.14 -8.93
N ALA A 200 -0.24 -13.74 -8.31
CA ALA A 200 0.82 -12.95 -8.93
C ALA A 200 1.92 -13.79 -9.61
N GLN A 201 1.92 -15.12 -9.44
CA GLN A 201 2.78 -16.05 -10.20
C GLN A 201 1.97 -16.72 -11.32
N PRO A 202 2.50 -16.85 -12.55
CA PRO A 202 1.72 -17.46 -13.62
C PRO A 202 1.56 -18.96 -13.38
N ASP A 203 0.32 -19.45 -13.54
CA ASP A 203 0.05 -20.85 -13.80
C ASP A 203 0.93 -21.32 -14.96
N GLY A 204 1.76 -22.33 -14.67
CA GLY A 204 2.57 -22.98 -15.66
C GLY A 204 1.71 -23.72 -16.69
N ALA A 205 2.00 -23.43 -17.95
CA ALA A 205 1.84 -24.31 -19.10
C ALA A 205 0.41 -24.77 -19.49
N ALA A 206 -0.16 -24.07 -20.48
CA ALA A 206 -0.87 -24.74 -21.56
C ALA A 206 -0.40 -24.17 -22.90
N ALA A 207 0.46 -24.93 -23.58
CA ALA A 207 0.82 -24.73 -24.97
C ALA A 207 -0.42 -24.92 -25.86
N GLY A 208 -0.69 -23.98 -26.77
CA GLY A 208 -1.83 -24.10 -27.68
C GLY A 208 -2.03 -22.94 -28.66
N LYS A 209 -1.15 -22.85 -29.66
CA LYS A 209 -1.32 -22.29 -31.01
C LYS A 209 -2.53 -21.35 -31.28
N GLY A 210 -2.28 -20.11 -31.72
CA GLY A 210 -3.28 -19.38 -32.50
C GLY A 210 -3.03 -17.88 -32.69
N LYS A 211 -2.46 -17.52 -33.84
CA LYS A 211 -2.34 -16.15 -34.38
C LYS A 211 -3.66 -15.35 -34.30
N ARG A 212 -3.58 -14.05 -33.97
CA ARG A 212 -3.82 -12.95 -34.92
C ARG A 212 -3.72 -11.56 -34.26
N THR A 213 -2.82 -10.76 -34.79
CA THR A 213 -2.77 -9.29 -34.78
C THR A 213 -4.05 -8.69 -35.36
N VAL A 214 -4.60 -7.64 -34.73
CA VAL A 214 -5.25 -6.54 -35.48
C VAL A 214 -5.02 -5.19 -34.79
N THR A 215 -4.52 -4.30 -35.63
CA THR A 215 -4.17 -2.88 -35.53
C THR A 215 -5.39 -1.94 -35.44
N SER A 216 -5.26 -0.85 -34.67
CA SER A 216 -5.78 0.52 -34.89
C SER A 216 -7.28 0.81 -35.12
N ALA A 217 -7.80 1.83 -34.41
CA ALA A 217 -8.45 3.05 -34.95
C ALA A 217 -9.31 3.70 -33.84
N LEU A 218 -8.93 4.85 -33.27
CA LEU A 218 -9.25 6.23 -33.70
C LEU A 218 -10.74 6.55 -33.98
N ARG A 219 -11.24 7.54 -33.22
CA ARG A 219 -12.36 8.48 -33.45
C ARG A 219 -13.80 7.95 -33.37
N PHE A 220 -14.61 8.55 -32.50
CA PHE A 220 -15.38 9.77 -32.86
C PHE A 220 -16.03 10.43 -31.64
N PHE A 221 -15.97 11.76 -31.65
CA PHE A 221 -16.64 12.74 -30.81
C PHE A 221 -18.00 13.04 -31.46
N SER A 222 -19.11 13.16 -30.72
CA SER A 222 -20.03 14.30 -30.79
C SER A 222 -21.23 14.13 -29.88
N LEU A 223 -21.52 15.21 -29.17
CA LEU A 223 -22.78 15.59 -28.54
C LEU A 223 -23.99 15.46 -29.48
N THR A 224 -25.12 15.02 -28.93
CA THR A 224 -26.27 15.88 -28.55
C THR A 224 -27.16 15.12 -27.57
#